data_AF-A0A0I9UBL0-F1
#
_entry.id   AF-A0A0I9UBL0-F1
#
_cell.length_a   1.000
_cell.length_b   1.000
_cell.length_c   1.000
_cell.angle_alpha   90.00
_cell.angle_beta   90.00
_cell.angle_gamma   90.00
#
_symmetry.space_group_name_H-M   'P 1'
#
loop_
_entity.id
_entity.type
_entity.pdbx_description
1 polymer ?
#
loop_
_entity_poly.entity_id
_entity_poly.type
_entity_poly.pdbx_seq_one_letter_code
_entity_poly.pdbx_strand_id
1 'polypeptide(L)'
;MSYVVIVPEALQKAAATVRALRERAISASSESASPEITAVVAPALDADSQRVAAYLVQKGQHYRQTIAAAAEILEEFALALDAGTDKYATAEADNITAMSYESSQ
;
A
#
# COMPACT_ATOMS: atom_id res chain seq x y z
N MET A 1 2.26 35.47 6.61
CA MET A 1 1.75 34.11 6.84
C MET A 1 2.27 33.21 5.73
N SER A 2 2.81 32.03 6.04
CA SER A 2 3.25 31.06 5.02
C SER A 2 2.04 30.23 4.62
N TYR A 3 1.54 30.43 3.41
CA TYR A 3 0.54 29.54 2.83
C TYR A 3 1.25 28.26 2.42
N VAL A 4 0.93 27.15 3.09
CA VAL A 4 1.33 25.82 2.62
C VAL A 4 0.42 25.50 1.45
N VAL A 5 0.89 25.73 0.23
CA VAL A 5 0.22 25.28 -0.99
C VAL A 5 0.47 23.78 -1.10
N ILE A 6 -0.44 22.98 -0.57
CA ILE A 6 -0.50 21.56 -0.91
C ILE A 6 -1.25 21.47 -2.22
N VAL A 7 -0.65 20.86 -3.24
CA VAL A 7 -1.29 20.60 -4.52
C VAL A 7 -2.22 19.39 -4.34
N PRO A 8 -3.55 19.56 -4.20
CA PRO A 8 -4.45 18.43 -3.90
C PRO A 8 -4.42 17.38 -5.00
N GLU A 9 -4.19 17.80 -6.24
CA GLU A 9 -3.98 16.94 -7.41
C GLU A 9 -2.79 15.96 -7.22
N ALA A 10 -1.70 16.39 -6.57
CA ALA A 10 -0.55 15.54 -6.30
C ALA A 10 -0.88 14.44 -5.29
N LEU A 11 -1.66 14.76 -4.25
CA LEU A 11 -2.15 13.78 -3.27
C LEU A 11 -3.10 12.78 -3.92
N GLN A 12 -4.01 13.26 -4.78
CA GLN A 12 -4.95 12.40 -5.48
C GLN A 12 -4.25 11.45 -6.46
N LYS A 13 -3.24 11.95 -7.19
CA LYS A 13 -2.39 11.11 -8.05
C LYS A 13 -1.57 10.09 -7.25
N ALA A 14 -1.05 10.48 -6.10
CA ALA A 14 -0.36 9.56 -5.20
C ALA A 14 -1.33 8.47 -4.70
N ALA A 15 -2.54 8.84 -4.27
CA ALA A 15 -3.56 7.90 -3.81
C ALA A 15 -3.95 6.91 -4.91
N ALA A 16 -4.11 7.37 -6.15
CA ALA A 16 -4.37 6.48 -7.29
C ALA A 16 -3.23 5.50 -7.54
N THR A 17 -1.98 5.96 -7.44
CA THR A 17 -0.79 5.10 -7.58
C THR A 17 -0.72 4.04 -6.48
N VAL A 18 -0.98 4.43 -5.23
CA VAL A 18 -0.99 3.51 -4.08
C VAL A 18 -2.08 2.45 -4.24
N ARG A 19 -3.27 2.82 -4.73
CA ARG A 19 -4.34 1.85 -5.04
C ARG A 19 -3.93 0.85 -6.12
N ALA A 20 -3.28 1.30 -7.18
CA ALA A 20 -2.77 0.39 -8.23
C ALA A 20 -1.71 -0.59 -7.67
N LEU A 21 -0.83 -0.12 -6.77
CA LEU A 21 0.11 -0.98 -6.07
C LEU A 21 -0.59 -1.97 -5.13
N ARG A 22 -1.64 -1.53 -4.44
CA ARG A 22 -2.46 -2.39 -3.59
C ARG A 22 -3.12 -3.51 -4.40
N GLU A 23 -3.75 -3.18 -5.52
CA GLU A 23 -4.36 -4.17 -6.41
C GLU A 23 -3.33 -5.22 -6.88
N ARG A 24 -2.13 -4.76 -7.23
CA ARG A 24 -1.00 -5.66 -7.55
C ARG A 24 -0.64 -6.57 -6.38
N ALA A 25 -0.61 -6.04 -5.16
CA ALA A 25 -0.32 -6.81 -3.95
C ALA A 25 -1.42 -7.84 -3.63
N ILE A 26 -2.69 -7.51 -3.86
CA ILE A 26 -3.82 -8.44 -3.70
C ILE A 26 -3.72 -9.59 -4.69
N SER A 27 -3.44 -9.29 -5.96
CA SER A 27 -3.22 -10.32 -6.99
C SER A 27 -2.04 -11.22 -6.62
N ALA A 28 -0.90 -10.63 -6.22
CA ALA A 28 0.27 -11.37 -5.76
C ALA A 28 0.00 -12.20 -4.49
N SER A 29 -0.83 -11.71 -3.57
CA SER A 29 -1.28 -12.44 -2.38
C SER A 29 -2.13 -13.65 -2.76
N SER A 30 -3.05 -13.48 -3.71
CA SER A 30 -3.88 -14.56 -4.23
C SER A 30 -3.04 -15.64 -4.92
N GLU A 31 -2.08 -15.23 -5.75
CA GLU A 31 -1.09 -16.13 -6.36
C GLU A 31 -0.23 -16.82 -5.28
N SER A 32 0.17 -16.10 -4.22
CA SER A 32 1.00 -16.64 -3.14
C SER A 32 0.32 -17.76 -2.35
N ALA A 33 -1.02 -17.83 -2.37
CA ALA A 33 -1.78 -18.85 -1.68
C ALA A 33 -1.71 -20.23 -2.37
N SER A 34 -1.14 -20.28 -3.57
CA SER A 34 -0.85 -21.51 -4.32
C SER A 34 -0.11 -22.54 -3.44
N PRO A 35 -0.56 -23.81 -3.40
CA PRO A 35 0.12 -24.85 -2.66
C PRO A 35 1.55 -25.08 -3.17
N GLU A 36 1.82 -24.86 -4.45
CA GLU A 36 3.13 -25.01 -5.09
C GLU A 36 4.23 -24.16 -4.41
N ILE A 37 3.86 -23.03 -3.80
CA ILE A 37 4.80 -22.15 -3.09
C ILE A 37 5.16 -22.69 -1.70
N THR A 38 4.30 -23.51 -1.09
CA THR A 38 4.45 -23.96 0.32
C THR A 38 4.54 -25.47 0.47
N ALA A 39 4.39 -26.24 -0.61
CA ALA A 39 4.42 -27.69 -0.62
C ALA A 39 5.65 -28.24 -1.37
N VAL A 40 6.79 -27.57 -1.23
CA VAL A 40 8.05 -28.01 -1.84
C VAL A 40 8.51 -29.31 -1.18
N VAL A 41 8.75 -30.34 -1.99
CA VAL A 41 9.23 -31.66 -1.55
C VAL A 41 10.70 -31.82 -1.92
N ALA A 42 11.46 -32.53 -1.08
CA ALA A 42 12.86 -32.83 -1.33
C ALA A 42 13.04 -33.68 -2.59
N PRO A 43 13.97 -33.33 -3.51
CA PRO A 43 14.19 -34.10 -4.72
C PRO A 43 14.87 -35.46 -4.47
N ALA A 44 15.51 -35.62 -3.31
CA ALA A 44 16.14 -36.86 -2.86
C ALA A 44 16.13 -36.96 -1.32
N LEU A 45 16.54 -38.12 -0.79
CA LEU A 45 16.53 -38.41 0.65
C LEU A 45 17.76 -37.86 1.39
N ASP A 46 18.73 -37.27 0.69
CA ASP A 46 19.90 -36.69 1.33
C ASP A 46 19.54 -35.46 2.19
N ALA A 47 20.39 -35.19 3.18
CA ALA A 47 20.16 -34.13 4.15
C ALA A 47 20.09 -32.73 3.51
N ASP A 48 20.84 -32.50 2.42
CA ASP A 48 20.85 -31.20 1.74
C ASP A 48 19.54 -30.97 1.00
N SER A 49 19.04 -31.97 0.27
CA SER A 49 17.73 -31.94 -0.39
C SER A 49 16.59 -31.67 0.60
N GLN A 50 16.59 -32.34 1.75
CA GLN A 50 15.58 -32.13 2.80
C GLN A 50 15.67 -30.72 3.40
N ARG A 51 16.89 -30.24 3.66
CA ARG A 51 17.13 -28.90 4.20
C ARG A 51 16.65 -27.81 3.24
N VAL A 52 16.95 -27.94 1.95
CA VAL A 52 16.53 -26.97 0.92
C VAL A 52 15.01 -26.96 0.79
N ALA A 53 14.35 -28.12 0.75
CA ALA A 53 12.89 -28.20 0.69
C ALA A 53 12.24 -27.51 1.90
N ALA A 54 12.69 -27.83 3.13
CA ALA A 54 12.18 -27.21 4.34
C ALA A 54 12.39 -25.67 4.36
N TYR A 55 13.55 -25.21 3.90
CA TYR A 55 13.84 -23.78 3.78
C TYR A 55 12.90 -23.09 2.78
N LEU A 56 12.66 -23.68 1.62
CA LEU A 56 11.76 -23.12 0.60
C LEU A 56 10.31 -23.07 1.09
N VAL A 57 9.84 -24.10 1.80
CA VAL A 57 8.51 -24.09 2.46
C VAL A 57 8.41 -22.93 3.45
N GLN A 58 9.41 -22.77 4.34
CA GLN A 58 9.43 -21.67 5.30
C GLN A 58 9.45 -20.30 4.59
N LYS A 59 10.25 -20.14 3.53
CA LYS A 59 10.30 -18.91 2.75
C LYS A 59 8.99 -18.61 2.04
N GLY A 60 8.32 -19.62 1.49
CA GLY A 60 6.99 -19.48 0.91
C GLY A 60 5.95 -19.00 1.92
N GLN A 61 5.97 -19.54 3.14
CA GLN A 61 5.10 -19.10 4.23
C GLN A 61 5.36 -17.64 4.63
N HIS A 62 6.63 -17.26 4.78
CA HIS A 62 6.98 -15.86 5.09
C HIS A 62 6.60 -14.90 3.95
N TYR A 63 6.76 -15.31 2.70
CA TYR A 63 6.35 -14.52 1.54
C TYR A 63 4.84 -14.25 1.57
N ARG A 64 4.01 -15.26 1.84
CA ARG A 64 2.55 -15.13 1.98
C ARG A 64 2.17 -14.12 3.08
N GLN A 65 2.80 -14.21 4.24
CA GLN A 65 2.56 -13.28 5.35
C GLN A 65 2.95 -11.85 4.95
N THR A 66 4.11 -11.69 4.29
CA THR A 66 4.64 -10.40 3.89
C THR A 66 3.73 -9.71 2.88
N ILE A 67 3.26 -10.44 1.86
CA ILE A 67 2.45 -9.84 0.80
C ILE A 67 1.02 -9.52 1.28
N ALA A 68 0.48 -10.31 2.22
CA ALA A 68 -0.78 -9.99 2.89
C ALA A 68 -0.66 -8.69 3.70
N ALA A 69 0.39 -8.55 4.51
CA ALA A 69 0.65 -7.32 5.27
C ALA A 69 0.88 -6.11 4.35
N ALA A 70 1.55 -6.31 3.21
CA ALA A 70 1.74 -5.24 2.23
C ALA A 70 0.40 -4.74 1.65
N ALA A 71 -0.56 -5.63 1.38
CA ALA A 71 -1.88 -5.24 0.88
C ALA A 71 -2.68 -4.42 1.93
N GLU A 72 -2.56 -4.77 3.21
CA GLU A 72 -3.16 -4.01 4.32
C GLU A 72 -2.54 -2.62 4.45
N ILE A 73 -1.21 -2.52 4.49
CA ILE A 73 -0.48 -1.24 4.60
C ILE A 73 -0.82 -0.32 3.43
N LEU A 74 -0.89 -0.85 2.20
CA LEU A 74 -1.22 -0.06 1.03
C LEU A 74 -2.67 0.44 1.03
N GLU A 75 -3.61 -0.32 1.62
CA GLU A 75 -4.98 0.17 1.82
C GLU A 75 -5.04 1.32 2.82
N GLU A 76 -4.43 1.14 3.99
CA GLU A 76 -4.39 2.18 5.02
C GLU A 76 -3.74 3.46 4.50
N PHE A 77 -2.67 3.33 3.69
CA PHE A 77 -2.02 4.48 3.11
C PHE A 77 -2.88 5.17 2.04
N ALA A 78 -3.60 4.43 1.19
CA ALA A 78 -4.52 5.04 0.23
C ALA A 78 -5.63 5.83 0.95
N LEU A 79 -6.22 5.26 2.02
CA LEU A 79 -7.23 5.93 2.84
C LEU A 79 -6.69 7.20 3.52
N ALA A 80 -5.45 7.16 4.02
CA ALA A 80 -4.81 8.33 4.61
C ALA A 80 -4.57 9.46 3.59
N LEU A 81 -4.24 9.12 2.35
CA LEU A 81 -4.06 10.10 1.27
C LEU A 81 -5.40 10.73 0.84
N ASP A 82 -6.48 9.96 0.79
CA ASP A 82 -7.82 10.49 0.52
C ASP A 82 -8.26 11.47 1.63
N ALA A 83 -8.16 11.04 2.89
CA ALA A 83 -8.48 11.88 4.03
C ALA A 83 -7.63 13.15 4.10
N GLY A 84 -6.36 13.07 3.68
CA GLY A 84 -5.49 14.23 3.52
C GLY A 84 -6.00 15.18 2.44
N THR A 85 -6.37 14.65 1.27
CA THR A 85 -6.91 15.43 0.15
C THR A 85 -8.16 16.22 0.56
N ASP A 86 -9.12 15.56 1.24
CA ASP A 86 -10.35 16.20 1.70
C ASP A 86 -10.08 17.34 2.72
N LYS A 87 -9.16 17.11 3.66
CA LYS A 87 -8.78 18.12 4.67
C LYS A 87 -8.11 19.33 4.05
N TYR A 88 -7.16 19.14 3.13
CA TYR A 88 -6.46 20.26 2.51
C TYR A 88 -7.34 21.02 1.53
N ALA A 89 -8.23 20.35 0.79
CA ALA A 89 -9.22 21.01 -0.05
C ALA A 89 -10.19 21.87 0.77
N THR A 90 -10.65 21.38 1.92
CA THR A 90 -11.51 22.15 2.84
C THR A 90 -10.78 23.38 3.38
N ALA A 91 -9.54 23.23 3.83
CA ALA A 91 -8.73 24.34 4.34
C ALA A 91 -8.47 25.41 3.26
N GLU A 92 -8.27 25.01 2.00
CA GLU A 92 -8.12 25.95 0.89
C GLU A 92 -9.42 26.74 0.63
N ALA A 93 -10.58 26.06 0.64
CA ALA A 93 -11.88 26.72 0.49
C ALA A 93 -12.18 27.71 1.63
N ASP A 94 -11.85 27.34 2.88
CA ASP A 94 -12.00 28.22 4.05
C ASP A 94 -11.10 29.45 3.95
N ASN A 95 -9.84 29.26 3.51
CA ASN A 95 -8.90 30.38 3.31
C ASN A 95 -9.36 31.34 2.20
N ILE A 96 -9.85 30.82 1.06
CA ILE A 96 -10.42 31.64 -0.01
C ILE A 96 -11.61 32.45 0.51
N THR A 97 -12.47 31.80 1.28
CA THR A 97 -13.65 32.45 1.90
C THR A 97 -13.21 33.57 2.84
N ALA A 98 -12.28 33.31 3.77
CA ALA A 98 -11.76 34.31 4.70
C ALA A 98 -11.13 35.52 3.98
N MET A 99 -10.30 35.28 2.95
CA MET A 99 -9.68 36.35 2.16
C MET A 99 -10.70 37.19 1.39
N SER A 100 -11.79 36.58 0.89
CA SER A 100 -12.84 37.32 0.18
C SER A 100 -13.60 38.28 1.12
N TYR A 101 -13.78 37.90 2.38
CA TYR A 101 -14.37 38.77 3.40
C TYR A 101 -13.44 39.92 3.80
N GLU A 102 -12.13 39.68 3.92
CA GLU A 102 -11.14 40.72 4.22
C GLU A 102 -11.00 41.74 3.09
N SER A 103 -11.07 41.32 1.83
CA SER A 103 -10.99 42.23 0.67
C SER A 103 -12.26 43.06 0.42
N SER A 104 -13.37 42.73 1.11
CA SER A 104 -14.67 43.40 0.96
C SER A 104 -14.94 44.43 2.06
N GLN A 105 -13.98 44.66 2.97
CA GLN A 105 -13.98 45.72 3.98
C GLN A 105 -12.95 46.81 3.64
#